data_AF-A0A9D8X071-F1
#
_entry.id   AF-A0A9D8X071-F1
#
_cell.length_a   1.000
_cell.length_b   1.000
_cell.length_c   1.000
_cell.angle_alpha   90.00
_cell.angle_beta   90.00
_cell.angle_gamma   90.00
#
_symmetry.space_group_name_H-M   'P 1'
#
loop_
_entity.id
_entity.type
_entity.pdbx_description
1 polymer ?
#
loop_
_entity_poly.entity_id
_entity_poly.type
_entity_poly.pdbx_seq_one_letter_code
_entity_poly.pdbx_strand_id
1 'polypeptide(L)'
;MEKFIGSIDDGLSPELVAELKARDAETKKRQWARFEEKLDAPNKKEIVEAFKELHAIYDVGLIKWMANLYDPDICVCNELYGKSECEHHPLCGTAGFHYTHSARDNVGFLPVVEAMNSIFDFVESCGLTDEEHVNEWFGKEHSEKMMAFVENLQDKDGFFYHPQWGKNIGIGRRCRDYDRALILLKRYGRRPKYPTMSDGGEGGDILIPDNMKTLEAFKEYLSTLDLDHRSYNVGSVLSEQISTLKTRGPEYIEALAEFFDSHQREDNGIWHEK
;
A
#
# COMPACT_ATOMS: atom_id res chain seq x y z
N MET A 1 3.91 -23.43 -15.87
CA MET A 1 4.82 -22.80 -14.89
C MET A 1 6.23 -22.60 -15.46
N GLU A 2 6.83 -23.59 -16.12
CA GLU A 2 8.17 -23.42 -16.76
C GLU A 2 8.23 -22.34 -17.86
N LYS A 3 7.17 -22.18 -18.67
CA LYS A 3 7.07 -21.06 -19.63
C LYS A 3 6.89 -19.67 -19.00
N PHE A 4 6.51 -19.60 -17.72
CA PHE A 4 6.29 -18.34 -16.99
C PHE A 4 7.58 -17.84 -16.30
N ILE A 5 8.54 -18.74 -16.07
CA ILE A 5 9.84 -18.41 -15.45
C ILE A 5 10.85 -17.93 -16.51
N GLY A 6 10.73 -18.40 -17.74
CA GLY A 6 11.71 -18.15 -18.82
C GLY A 6 11.82 -16.71 -19.34
N SER A 7 10.90 -15.80 -18.98
CA SER A 7 10.97 -14.38 -19.39
C SER A 7 11.35 -13.42 -18.26
N ILE A 8 11.73 -13.96 -17.08
CA ILE A 8 12.06 -13.16 -15.89
C ILE A 8 13.58 -13.03 -15.67
N ASP A 9 14.40 -13.78 -16.41
CA ASP A 9 15.86 -13.73 -16.27
C ASP A 9 16.54 -12.53 -16.95
N ASP A 10 15.79 -11.69 -17.67
CA ASP A 10 16.38 -10.60 -18.48
C ASP A 10 16.59 -9.27 -17.74
N GLY A 11 16.21 -9.17 -16.45
CA GLY A 11 16.15 -7.87 -15.74
C GLY A 11 17.02 -7.69 -14.49
N LEU A 12 17.49 -8.76 -13.85
CA LEU A 12 18.27 -8.67 -12.61
C LEU A 12 19.68 -9.20 -12.81
N SER A 13 20.69 -8.52 -12.25
CA SER A 13 22.05 -9.03 -12.32
C SER A 13 22.18 -10.34 -11.52
N PRO A 14 23.02 -11.29 -11.97
CA PRO A 14 23.29 -12.53 -11.22
C PRO A 14 23.74 -12.27 -9.77
N GLU A 15 24.46 -11.18 -9.54
CA GLU A 15 24.94 -10.76 -8.22
C GLU A 15 23.78 -10.39 -7.29
N LEU A 16 22.83 -9.59 -7.76
CA LEU A 16 21.65 -9.20 -6.97
C LEU A 16 20.77 -10.41 -6.65
N VAL A 17 20.61 -11.33 -7.61
CA VAL A 17 19.88 -12.59 -7.37
C VAL A 17 20.58 -13.45 -6.31
N ALA A 18 21.91 -13.52 -6.33
CA ALA A 18 22.67 -14.27 -5.33
C ALA A 18 22.56 -13.63 -3.93
N GLU A 19 22.63 -12.30 -3.85
CA GLU A 19 22.48 -11.57 -2.59
C GLU A 19 21.09 -11.77 -1.98
N LEU A 20 20.02 -11.62 -2.78
CA LEU A 20 18.65 -11.82 -2.31
C LEU A 20 18.43 -13.24 -1.78
N LYS A 21 18.98 -14.26 -2.47
CA LYS A 21 18.92 -15.65 -2.00
C LYS A 21 19.65 -15.86 -0.67
N ALA A 22 20.80 -15.21 -0.46
CA ALA A 22 21.55 -15.33 0.77
C ALA A 22 20.79 -14.70 1.96
N ARG A 23 20.21 -13.50 1.76
CA ARG A 23 19.38 -12.82 2.78
C ARG A 23 18.13 -13.62 3.13
N ASP A 24 17.46 -14.16 2.13
CA ASP A 24 16.29 -15.04 2.32
C ASP A 24 16.64 -16.30 3.14
N ALA A 25 17.76 -16.96 2.84
CA ALA A 25 18.20 -18.12 3.60
C ALA A 25 18.48 -17.80 5.09
N GLU A 26 19.09 -16.64 5.37
CA GLU A 26 19.35 -16.19 6.74
C GLU A 26 18.06 -15.82 7.50
N THR A 27 17.13 -15.09 6.86
CA THR A 27 15.84 -14.77 7.47
C THR A 27 15.01 -16.02 7.73
N LYS A 28 14.94 -16.94 6.77
CA LYS A 28 14.28 -18.24 6.95
C LYS A 28 14.87 -18.97 8.15
N LYS A 29 16.20 -19.02 8.29
CA LYS A 29 16.85 -19.66 9.44
C LYS A 29 16.41 -19.04 10.77
N ARG A 30 16.35 -17.71 10.87
CA ARG A 30 15.90 -16.99 12.09
C ARG A 30 14.44 -17.27 12.41
N GLN A 31 13.57 -17.20 11.42
CA GLN A 31 12.14 -17.42 11.61
C GLN A 31 11.82 -18.87 11.94
N TRP A 32 12.49 -19.83 11.29
CA TRP A 32 12.34 -21.24 11.59
C TRP A 32 12.73 -21.57 13.03
N ALA A 33 13.85 -21.03 13.51
CA ALA A 33 14.23 -21.19 14.91
C ALA A 33 13.14 -20.67 15.87
N ARG A 34 12.57 -19.48 15.59
CA ARG A 34 11.49 -18.89 16.40
C ARG A 34 10.18 -19.66 16.31
N PHE A 35 9.84 -20.17 15.13
CA PHE A 35 8.63 -20.97 14.90
C PHE A 35 8.73 -22.31 15.62
N GLU A 36 9.85 -23.02 15.46
CA GLU A 36 10.09 -24.28 16.16
C GLU A 36 10.13 -24.08 17.68
N GLU A 37 10.69 -22.98 18.18
CA GLU A 37 10.67 -22.68 19.62
C GLU A 37 9.24 -22.49 20.15
N LYS A 38 8.38 -21.78 19.40
CA LYS A 38 7.03 -21.41 19.83
C LYS A 38 5.95 -22.45 19.51
N LEU A 39 6.20 -23.37 18.59
CA LEU A 39 5.22 -24.37 18.18
C LEU A 39 5.14 -25.50 19.22
N ASP A 40 4.15 -25.37 20.10
CA ASP A 40 3.72 -26.41 21.05
C ASP A 40 2.46 -27.10 20.53
N ALA A 41 2.66 -28.06 19.62
CA ALA A 41 1.58 -28.82 18.99
C ALA A 41 1.93 -30.31 18.92
N PRO A 42 0.96 -31.22 19.11
CA PRO A 42 1.21 -32.66 19.08
C PRO A 42 1.68 -33.17 17.70
N ASN A 43 1.41 -32.42 16.64
CA ASN A 43 1.82 -32.66 15.25
C ASN A 43 2.87 -31.65 14.76
N LYS A 44 3.74 -31.18 15.66
CA LYS A 44 4.78 -30.18 15.37
C LYS A 44 5.59 -30.51 14.12
N LYS A 45 5.96 -31.78 13.94
CA LYS A 45 6.81 -32.22 12.83
C LYS A 45 6.09 -32.09 11.49
N GLU A 46 4.85 -32.54 11.41
CA GLU A 46 4.02 -32.45 10.20
C GLU A 46 3.73 -31.00 9.82
N ILE A 47 3.48 -30.15 10.82
CA ILE A 47 3.30 -28.71 10.61
C ILE A 47 4.59 -28.10 10.06
N VAL A 48 5.75 -28.37 10.68
CA VAL A 48 7.04 -27.85 10.21
C VAL A 48 7.35 -28.28 8.77
N GLU A 49 7.12 -29.54 8.42
CA GLU A 49 7.36 -30.01 7.04
C GLU A 49 6.39 -29.38 6.03
N ALA A 50 5.09 -29.27 6.36
CA ALA A 50 4.14 -28.59 5.48
C ALA A 50 4.50 -27.12 5.24
N PHE A 51 4.97 -26.41 6.27
CA PHE A 51 5.46 -25.03 6.11
C PHE A 51 6.76 -24.99 5.29
N LYS A 52 7.67 -25.97 5.39
CA LYS A 52 8.86 -26.04 4.52
C LYS A 52 8.49 -26.22 3.05
N GLU A 53 7.55 -27.11 2.77
CA GLU A 53 7.02 -27.32 1.41
C GLU A 53 6.37 -26.06 0.87
N LEU A 54 5.57 -25.37 1.69
CA LEU A 54 4.94 -24.10 1.34
C LEU A 54 5.99 -23.01 1.06
N HIS A 55 7.02 -22.88 1.91
CA HIS A 55 8.12 -21.92 1.71
C HIS A 55 8.93 -22.19 0.44
N ALA A 56 9.09 -23.46 0.04
CA ALA A 56 9.79 -23.81 -1.20
C ALA A 56 9.03 -23.33 -2.45
N ILE A 57 7.70 -23.22 -2.37
CA ILE A 57 6.85 -22.70 -3.45
C ILE A 57 6.96 -21.17 -3.55
N TYR A 58 7.09 -20.48 -2.40
CA TYR A 58 7.14 -19.02 -2.31
C TYR A 58 8.55 -18.40 -2.43
N ASP A 59 9.56 -19.17 -2.82
CA ASP A 59 10.96 -18.74 -2.80
C ASP A 59 11.33 -17.83 -3.99
N VAL A 60 11.92 -18.39 -5.05
CA VAL A 60 12.56 -17.58 -6.10
C VAL A 60 11.55 -16.94 -7.04
N GLY A 61 10.49 -17.67 -7.39
CA GLY A 61 9.49 -17.20 -8.36
C GLY A 61 8.72 -15.97 -7.86
N LEU A 62 8.50 -15.90 -6.54
CA LEU A 62 7.82 -14.79 -5.92
C LEU A 62 8.69 -13.55 -5.81
N ILE A 63 9.95 -13.71 -5.37
CA ILE A 63 10.93 -12.61 -5.36
C ILE A 63 11.11 -12.05 -6.78
N LYS A 64 11.22 -12.93 -7.76
CA LYS A 64 11.25 -12.58 -9.19
C LYS A 64 10.01 -11.80 -9.64
N TRP A 65 8.82 -12.25 -9.25
CA TRP A 65 7.58 -11.54 -9.55
C TRP A 65 7.55 -10.14 -8.92
N MET A 66 7.93 -9.99 -7.64
CA MET A 66 8.00 -8.69 -6.97
C MET A 66 9.03 -7.77 -7.63
N ALA A 67 10.22 -8.28 -7.95
CA ALA A 67 11.25 -7.53 -8.62
C ALA A 67 10.80 -7.04 -10.01
N ASN A 68 9.97 -7.82 -10.71
CA ASN A 68 9.37 -7.37 -11.96
C ASN A 68 8.34 -6.25 -11.80
N LEU A 69 7.83 -5.99 -10.60
CA LEU A 69 6.97 -4.83 -10.35
C LEU A 69 7.77 -3.59 -9.96
N TYR A 70 9.06 -3.75 -9.63
CA TYR A 70 9.92 -2.66 -9.20
C TYR A 70 10.41 -1.83 -10.39
N ASP A 71 10.26 -0.52 -10.26
CA ASP A 71 10.88 0.47 -11.14
C ASP A 71 11.99 1.18 -10.33
N PRO A 72 13.28 0.91 -10.66
CA PRO A 72 14.42 1.46 -9.92
C PRO A 72 14.74 2.92 -10.27
N ASP A 73 14.16 3.45 -11.34
CA ASP A 73 14.47 4.77 -11.88
C ASP A 73 13.25 5.35 -12.64
N ILE A 74 12.26 5.77 -11.86
CA ILE A 74 11.03 6.38 -12.36
C ILE A 74 11.42 7.58 -13.21
N CYS A 75 10.89 7.65 -14.43
CA CYS A 75 11.01 8.81 -15.30
C CYS A 75 9.63 9.29 -15.73
N VAL A 76 9.25 10.51 -15.34
CA VAL A 76 7.98 11.11 -15.74
C VAL A 76 8.20 11.87 -17.04
N CYS A 77 8.12 11.15 -18.16
CA CYS A 77 8.20 11.73 -19.49
C CYS A 77 6.85 12.28 -19.95
N ASN A 78 6.85 13.49 -20.49
CA ASN A 78 5.66 14.22 -20.91
C ASN A 78 5.05 13.73 -22.23
N GLU A 79 5.26 12.48 -22.69
CA GLU A 79 4.55 12.00 -23.89
C GLU A 79 3.03 12.01 -23.67
N LEU A 80 2.57 11.74 -22.45
CA LEU A 80 1.16 11.95 -22.03
C LEU A 80 0.69 13.42 -22.11
N TYR A 81 1.61 14.38 -22.11
CA TYR A 81 1.36 15.82 -22.07
C TYR A 81 1.88 16.55 -23.33
N GLY A 82 2.27 15.81 -24.38
CA GLY A 82 2.71 16.37 -25.66
C GLY A 82 4.05 17.11 -25.63
N LYS A 83 4.96 16.83 -24.67
CA LYS A 83 6.31 17.42 -24.65
C LYS A 83 7.39 16.32 -24.67
N SER A 84 8.42 16.54 -25.49
CA SER A 84 9.49 15.59 -25.81
C SER A 84 10.60 15.49 -24.76
N GLU A 85 10.55 16.26 -23.67
CA GLU A 85 11.63 16.33 -22.68
C GLU A 85 11.11 15.95 -21.29
N CYS A 86 11.79 14.99 -20.66
CA CYS A 86 11.49 14.44 -19.33
C CYS A 86 12.12 15.26 -18.19
N GLU A 87 12.65 16.45 -18.49
CA GLU A 87 13.53 17.14 -17.56
C GLU A 87 12.74 17.85 -16.43
N HIS A 88 13.20 17.59 -15.20
CA HIS A 88 12.85 18.24 -13.94
C HIS A 88 11.57 17.84 -13.20
N HIS A 89 10.94 16.70 -13.51
CA HIS A 89 9.89 16.20 -12.61
C HIS A 89 10.51 15.73 -11.27
N PRO A 90 9.96 16.10 -10.09
CA PRO A 90 10.51 15.69 -8.78
C PRO A 90 10.56 14.18 -8.53
N LEU A 91 9.84 13.39 -9.32
CA LEU A 91 9.87 11.92 -9.25
C LEU A 91 10.93 11.29 -10.16
N CYS A 92 11.57 12.05 -11.06
CA CYS A 92 12.65 11.51 -11.88
C CYS A 92 13.83 11.10 -10.98
N GLY A 93 14.38 9.89 -11.13
CA GLY A 93 15.45 9.39 -10.25
C GLY A 93 14.97 8.69 -8.98
N THR A 94 13.65 8.64 -8.74
CA THR A 94 13.05 7.92 -7.61
C THR A 94 12.69 6.49 -7.98
N ALA A 95 12.21 5.69 -7.04
CA ALA A 95 11.85 4.29 -7.29
C ALA A 95 10.50 3.92 -6.67
N GLY A 96 9.87 2.86 -7.16
CA GLY A 96 8.59 2.41 -6.64
C GLY A 96 8.12 1.10 -7.24
N PHE A 97 6.91 0.69 -6.87
CA PHE A 97 6.28 -0.53 -7.39
C PHE A 97 5.04 -0.20 -8.23
N HIS A 98 4.92 -0.88 -9.37
CA HIS A 98 3.70 -0.92 -10.16
C HIS A 98 2.72 -1.96 -9.62
N TYR A 99 1.44 -1.77 -9.89
CA TYR A 99 0.41 -2.75 -9.54
C TYR A 99 0.55 -4.07 -10.29
N THR A 100 0.95 -3.98 -11.55
CA THR A 100 1.01 -5.11 -12.47
C THR A 100 2.19 -4.92 -13.41
N HIS A 101 2.67 -6.03 -13.97
CA HIS A 101 3.70 -6.02 -15.00
C HIS A 101 3.26 -5.18 -16.22
N SER A 102 1.99 -5.28 -16.62
CA SER A 102 1.48 -4.48 -17.74
C SER A 102 1.50 -2.98 -17.41
N ALA A 103 1.25 -2.57 -16.17
CA ALA A 103 1.36 -1.16 -15.78
C ALA A 103 2.82 -0.67 -15.81
N ARG A 104 3.82 -1.52 -15.55
CA ARG A 104 5.23 -1.14 -15.70
C ARG A 104 5.60 -0.88 -17.17
N ASP A 105 5.14 -1.75 -18.05
CA ASP A 105 5.57 -1.73 -19.46
C ASP A 105 4.79 -0.75 -20.35
N ASN A 106 3.73 -0.12 -19.83
CA ASN A 106 2.89 0.78 -20.62
C ASN A 106 3.15 2.25 -20.25
N VAL A 107 3.41 3.06 -21.29
CA VAL A 107 3.63 4.50 -21.15
C VAL A 107 2.47 5.14 -20.42
N GLY A 108 2.80 5.97 -19.44
CA GLY A 108 1.83 6.75 -18.69
C GLY A 108 1.27 6.10 -17.44
N PHE A 109 1.68 4.85 -17.15
CA PHE A 109 1.43 4.20 -15.87
C PHE A 109 2.69 4.29 -15.01
N LEU A 110 2.59 5.03 -13.92
CA LEU A 110 3.64 5.22 -12.93
C LEU A 110 3.46 4.26 -11.74
N PRO A 111 4.52 4.00 -10.96
CA PRO A 111 4.41 3.40 -9.65
C PRO A 111 3.42 4.13 -8.75
N VAL A 112 2.90 3.41 -7.76
CA VAL A 112 1.86 3.92 -6.86
C VAL A 112 2.11 3.49 -5.43
N VAL A 113 1.75 4.37 -4.50
CA VAL A 113 2.04 4.22 -3.07
C VAL A 113 1.32 3.00 -2.47
N GLU A 114 0.14 2.67 -2.98
CA GLU A 114 -0.65 1.52 -2.53
C GLU A 114 -0.05 0.18 -3.00
N ALA A 115 0.52 0.11 -4.21
CA ALA A 115 1.27 -1.06 -4.67
C ALA A 115 2.55 -1.23 -3.85
N MET A 116 3.26 -0.12 -3.58
CA MET A 116 4.43 -0.14 -2.70
C MET A 116 4.07 -0.67 -1.31
N ASN A 117 3.07 -0.11 -0.65
CA ASN A 117 2.64 -0.61 0.67
C ASN A 117 2.25 -2.10 0.63
N SER A 118 1.56 -2.54 -0.43
CA SER A 118 1.19 -3.94 -0.60
C SER A 118 2.40 -4.86 -0.69
N ILE A 119 3.48 -4.43 -1.36
CA ILE A 119 4.73 -5.21 -1.43
C ILE A 119 5.40 -5.31 -0.06
N PHE A 120 5.46 -4.23 0.72
CA PHE A 120 5.99 -4.28 2.08
C PHE A 120 5.19 -5.23 2.97
N ASP A 121 3.86 -5.06 3.00
CA ASP A 121 2.97 -5.90 3.80
C ASP A 121 3.07 -7.38 3.37
N PHE A 122 3.26 -7.62 2.07
CA PHE A 122 3.45 -8.95 1.53
C PHE A 122 4.78 -9.58 1.94
N VAL A 123 5.89 -8.86 1.85
CA VAL A 123 7.23 -9.34 2.27
C VAL A 123 7.22 -9.67 3.77
N GLU A 124 6.56 -8.85 4.61
CA GLU A 124 6.36 -9.12 6.03
C GLU A 124 5.45 -10.35 6.26
N SER A 125 4.29 -10.40 5.62
CA SER A 125 3.28 -11.46 5.82
C SER A 125 3.75 -12.84 5.33
N CYS A 126 4.61 -12.88 4.31
CA CYS A 126 5.22 -14.11 3.81
C CYS A 126 6.45 -14.54 4.61
N GLY A 127 6.85 -13.79 5.65
CA GLY A 127 8.05 -14.09 6.42
C GLY A 127 9.34 -13.91 5.63
N LEU A 128 9.39 -13.06 4.61
CA LEU A 128 10.66 -12.74 3.94
C LEU A 128 11.52 -11.79 4.78
N THR A 129 10.89 -11.07 5.70
CA THR A 129 11.50 -10.22 6.73
C THR A 129 10.55 -10.08 7.93
N ASP A 130 10.97 -9.41 8.99
CA ASP A 130 10.10 -8.97 10.07
C ASP A 130 9.93 -7.44 10.04
N GLU A 131 9.03 -6.91 10.88
CA GLU A 131 8.72 -5.48 10.97
C GLU A 131 9.95 -4.63 11.30
N GLU A 132 10.90 -5.15 12.10
CA GLU A 132 12.10 -4.42 12.50
C GLU A 132 13.11 -4.30 11.35
N HIS A 133 13.17 -5.30 10.47
CA HIS A 133 14.18 -5.40 9.40
C HIS A 133 13.64 -5.15 7.98
N VAL A 134 12.32 -4.95 7.79
CA VAL A 134 11.72 -4.72 6.45
C VAL A 134 12.38 -3.58 5.69
N ASN A 135 12.79 -2.53 6.41
CA ASN A 135 13.43 -1.35 5.82
C ASN A 135 14.83 -1.61 5.27
N GLU A 136 15.51 -2.63 5.81
CA GLU A 136 16.85 -3.06 5.40
C GLU A 136 16.80 -4.05 4.23
N TRP A 137 15.68 -4.76 4.07
CA TRP A 137 15.50 -5.81 3.08
C TRP A 137 15.76 -5.33 1.64
N PHE A 138 15.22 -4.17 1.28
CA PHE A 138 15.41 -3.54 -0.03
C PHE A 138 16.80 -2.91 -0.20
N GLY A 139 17.57 -2.74 0.87
CA GLY A 139 18.85 -2.03 0.85
C GLY A 139 18.71 -0.51 0.89
N LYS A 140 19.75 0.16 1.40
CA LYS A 140 19.71 1.61 1.69
C LYS A 140 19.38 2.45 0.46
N GLU A 141 20.04 2.22 -0.67
CA GLU A 141 19.85 3.02 -1.88
C GLU A 141 18.39 2.96 -2.37
N HIS A 142 17.82 1.77 -2.50
CA HIS A 142 16.46 1.58 -2.98
C HIS A 142 15.43 2.14 -1.99
N SER A 143 15.64 1.94 -0.69
CA SER A 143 14.81 2.54 0.36
C SER A 143 14.81 4.07 0.29
N GLU A 144 15.96 4.70 0.07
CA GLU A 144 16.05 6.16 -0.10
C GLU A 144 15.28 6.65 -1.33
N LYS A 145 15.44 5.97 -2.48
CA LYS A 145 14.70 6.30 -3.71
C LYS A 145 13.18 6.13 -3.57
N MET A 146 12.74 5.07 -2.89
CA MET A 146 11.32 4.83 -2.61
C MET A 146 10.72 5.87 -1.67
N MET A 147 11.46 6.28 -0.63
CA MET A 147 10.97 7.33 0.26
C MET A 147 10.96 8.69 -0.41
N ALA A 148 11.96 9.00 -1.24
CA ALA A 148 11.94 10.19 -2.08
C ALA A 148 10.73 10.20 -3.04
N PHE A 149 10.31 9.06 -3.57
CA PHE A 149 9.07 8.94 -4.32
C PHE A 149 7.86 9.35 -3.47
N VAL A 150 7.68 8.77 -2.27
CA VAL A 150 6.54 9.09 -1.38
C VAL A 150 6.51 10.57 -0.99
N GLU A 151 7.65 11.11 -0.57
CA GLU A 151 7.77 12.51 -0.11
C GLU A 151 7.42 13.51 -1.22
N ASN A 152 7.80 13.20 -2.47
CA ASN A 152 7.54 14.06 -3.62
C ASN A 152 6.12 13.94 -4.19
N LEU A 153 5.33 12.96 -3.75
CA LEU A 153 3.89 12.92 -4.03
C LEU A 153 3.10 13.93 -3.19
N GLN A 154 3.66 14.38 -2.05
CA GLN A 154 2.94 15.26 -1.15
C GLN A 154 2.85 16.68 -1.70
N ASP A 155 1.65 17.25 -1.72
CA ASP A 155 1.42 18.65 -2.03
C ASP A 155 1.20 19.48 -0.75
N LYS A 156 1.18 20.81 -0.89
CA LYS A 156 1.00 21.80 0.18
C LYS A 156 -0.33 21.69 0.92
N ASP A 157 -1.31 21.03 0.31
CA ASP A 157 -2.57 20.66 0.98
C ASP A 157 -2.43 19.38 1.81
N GLY A 158 -1.21 18.91 2.07
CA GLY A 158 -0.96 17.77 2.95
C GLY A 158 -1.30 16.39 2.36
N PHE A 159 -2.00 16.33 1.22
CA PHE A 159 -2.35 15.09 0.53
C PHE A 159 -1.27 14.65 -0.47
N PHE A 160 -1.36 13.39 -0.89
CA PHE A 160 -0.41 12.74 -1.78
C PHE A 160 -1.07 12.46 -3.13
N TYR A 161 -0.50 12.97 -4.22
CA TYR A 161 -1.09 12.86 -5.56
C TYR A 161 -0.09 12.31 -6.57
N HIS A 162 -0.49 11.26 -7.30
CA HIS A 162 0.31 10.76 -8.43
C HIS A 162 0.16 11.66 -9.65
N PRO A 163 1.25 11.96 -10.37
CA PRO A 163 1.21 12.85 -11.54
C PRO A 163 0.24 12.42 -12.64
N GLN A 164 0.01 11.11 -12.80
CA GLN A 164 -0.89 10.58 -13.83
C GLN A 164 -2.38 10.87 -13.58
N TRP A 165 -2.75 11.24 -12.35
CA TRP A 165 -4.14 11.61 -12.01
C TRP A 165 -4.27 13.06 -11.51
N GLY A 166 -3.19 13.62 -10.97
CA GLY A 166 -3.20 14.93 -10.33
C GLY A 166 -4.19 14.97 -9.15
N LYS A 167 -4.77 16.15 -8.91
CA LYS A 167 -5.72 16.37 -7.80
C LYS A 167 -7.15 15.94 -8.10
N ASN A 168 -7.48 15.64 -9.35
CA ASN A 168 -8.85 15.33 -9.76
C ASN A 168 -9.19 13.85 -9.52
N ILE A 169 -9.01 13.41 -8.28
CA ILE A 169 -9.28 12.04 -7.82
C ILE A 169 -10.41 12.04 -6.80
N GLY A 170 -11.15 10.93 -6.74
CA GLY A 170 -12.22 10.75 -5.76
C GLY A 170 -11.70 10.78 -4.32
N ILE A 171 -12.58 11.13 -3.37
CA ILE A 171 -12.25 11.20 -1.94
C ILE A 171 -11.62 9.91 -1.42
N GLY A 172 -12.15 8.75 -1.80
CA GLY A 172 -11.61 7.46 -1.37
C GLY A 172 -10.15 7.30 -1.76
N ARG A 173 -9.83 7.53 -3.04
CA ARG A 173 -8.45 7.43 -3.54
C ARG A 173 -7.50 8.39 -2.81
N ARG A 174 -7.93 9.63 -2.63
CA ARG A 174 -7.15 10.65 -1.91
C ARG A 174 -6.86 10.23 -0.46
N CYS A 175 -7.86 9.73 0.27
CA CYS A 175 -7.69 9.24 1.64
C CYS A 175 -6.79 8.00 1.68
N ARG A 176 -6.95 7.09 0.71
CA ARG A 176 -6.14 5.88 0.60
C ARG A 176 -4.68 6.18 0.33
N ASP A 177 -4.37 7.01 -0.66
CA ASP A 177 -2.99 7.40 -0.95
C ASP A 177 -2.35 8.14 0.24
N TYR A 178 -3.14 8.97 0.94
CA TYR A 178 -2.72 9.62 2.18
C TYR A 178 -2.34 8.60 3.27
N ASP A 179 -3.24 7.66 3.60
CA ASP A 179 -2.97 6.66 4.64
C ASP A 179 -1.76 5.79 4.30
N ARG A 180 -1.66 5.32 3.04
CA ARG A 180 -0.55 4.47 2.59
C ARG A 180 0.79 5.22 2.61
N ALA A 181 0.80 6.49 2.19
CA ALA A 181 2.00 7.31 2.26
C ALA A 181 2.46 7.53 3.70
N LEU A 182 1.54 7.83 4.63
CA LEU A 182 1.88 8.04 6.03
C LEU A 182 2.39 6.77 6.71
N ILE A 183 1.81 5.60 6.41
CA ILE A 183 2.31 4.31 6.89
C ILE A 183 3.76 4.11 6.44
N LEU A 184 4.06 4.32 5.16
CA LEU A 184 5.41 4.15 4.61
C LEU A 184 6.41 5.14 5.22
N LEU A 185 6.06 6.43 5.31
CA LEU A 185 6.93 7.43 5.93
C LEU A 185 7.22 7.08 7.40
N LYS A 186 6.18 6.72 8.16
CA LYS A 186 6.32 6.30 9.56
C LYS A 186 7.20 5.06 9.70
N ARG A 187 7.01 4.06 8.84
CA ARG A 187 7.80 2.81 8.82
C ARG A 187 9.29 3.12 8.71
N TYR A 188 9.68 4.13 7.93
CA TYR A 188 11.06 4.57 7.76
C TYR A 188 11.52 5.69 8.72
N GLY A 189 10.73 6.02 9.74
CA GLY A 189 11.05 7.10 10.69
C GLY A 189 11.10 8.50 10.06
N ARG A 190 10.49 8.67 8.89
CA ARG A 190 10.42 9.92 8.13
C ARG A 190 9.17 10.72 8.50
N ARG A 191 9.20 12.00 8.18
CA ARG A 191 8.07 12.91 8.37
C ARG A 191 7.55 13.39 7.02
N PRO A 192 6.24 13.64 6.89
CA PRO A 192 5.68 14.34 5.74
C PRO A 192 6.37 15.70 5.54
N LYS A 193 6.53 16.09 4.26
CA LYS A 193 7.12 17.36 3.82
C LYS A 193 6.26 18.57 4.18
N TYR A 194 4.94 18.40 4.15
CA TYR A 194 3.94 19.41 4.50
C TYR A 194 3.05 18.93 5.66
N PRO A 195 2.42 19.84 6.41
CA PRO A 195 1.45 19.47 7.44
C PRO A 195 0.35 18.57 6.89
N THR A 196 -0.09 17.64 7.72
CA THR A 196 -1.09 16.60 7.43
C THR A 196 -2.39 16.87 8.18
N MET A 197 -3.45 16.12 7.86
CA MET A 197 -4.73 16.20 8.60
C MET A 197 -4.53 15.90 10.09
N SER A 198 -3.57 15.03 10.44
CA SER A 198 -3.29 14.63 11.82
C SER A 198 -2.53 15.68 12.64
N ASP A 199 -1.98 16.74 12.03
CA ASP A 199 -1.17 17.73 12.76
C ASP A 199 -2.00 18.75 13.56
N GLY A 200 -3.33 18.71 13.48
CA GLY A 200 -4.25 19.39 14.42
C GLY A 200 -4.18 20.92 14.51
N GLY A 201 -3.40 21.59 13.65
CA GLY A 201 -3.32 23.06 13.58
C GLY A 201 -4.33 23.67 12.59
N GLU A 202 -4.28 24.99 12.38
CA GLU A 202 -5.11 25.72 11.39
C GLU A 202 -5.05 25.12 9.98
N GLY A 203 -3.96 24.41 9.64
CA GLY A 203 -3.82 23.67 8.39
C GLY A 203 -4.58 22.35 8.33
N GLY A 204 -4.83 21.68 9.47
CA GLY A 204 -5.46 20.35 9.50
C GLY A 204 -6.96 20.39 9.19
N ASP A 205 -7.69 21.37 9.73
CA ASP A 205 -9.14 21.52 9.50
C ASP A 205 -9.47 21.96 8.05
N ILE A 206 -8.55 22.62 7.35
CA ILE A 206 -8.70 22.99 5.93
C ILE A 206 -8.75 21.74 5.03
N LEU A 207 -8.14 20.65 5.48
CA LEU A 207 -7.97 19.43 4.69
C LEU A 207 -9.12 18.44 4.88
N ILE A 208 -10.01 18.69 5.83
CA ILE A 208 -11.13 17.82 6.13
C ILE A 208 -12.26 18.12 5.12
N PRO A 209 -12.76 17.10 4.41
CA PRO A 209 -13.89 17.25 3.49
C PRO A 209 -15.09 17.92 4.17
N ASP A 210 -15.84 18.75 3.45
CA ASP A 210 -16.99 19.48 4.01
C ASP A 210 -17.99 18.55 4.70
N ASN A 211 -18.22 17.37 4.11
CA ASN A 211 -19.07 16.32 4.65
C ASN A 211 -18.50 15.61 5.90
N MET A 212 -17.34 16.01 6.40
CA MET A 212 -16.71 15.46 7.61
C MET A 212 -16.25 16.55 8.58
N LYS A 213 -16.51 17.82 8.27
CA LYS A 213 -16.15 18.94 9.15
C LYS A 213 -16.94 18.91 10.44
N THR A 214 -18.21 18.51 10.40
CA THR A 214 -19.03 18.33 11.59
C THR A 214 -19.69 16.97 11.60
N LEU A 215 -20.11 16.51 12.77
CA LEU A 215 -20.80 15.23 12.93
C LEU A 215 -22.13 15.25 12.17
N GLU A 216 -22.83 16.39 12.18
CA GLU A 216 -24.09 16.60 11.47
C GLU A 216 -23.90 16.50 9.96
N ALA A 217 -22.87 17.14 9.41
CA ALA A 217 -22.54 17.06 7.98
C ALA A 217 -22.17 15.63 7.57
N PHE A 218 -21.50 14.89 8.46
CA PHE A 218 -21.19 13.48 8.23
C PHE A 218 -22.42 12.59 8.23
N LYS A 219 -23.32 12.77 9.20
CA LYS A 219 -24.61 12.05 9.23
C LYS A 219 -25.48 12.37 8.02
N GLU A 220 -25.52 13.63 7.59
CA GLU A 220 -26.19 14.05 6.36
C GLU A 220 -25.58 13.34 5.15
N TYR A 221 -24.26 13.31 5.03
CA TYR A 221 -23.58 12.59 3.95
C TYR A 221 -23.88 11.10 3.96
N LEU A 222 -23.85 10.42 5.11
CA LEU A 222 -24.23 9.00 5.21
C LEU A 222 -25.64 8.77 4.66
N SER A 223 -26.59 9.68 4.93
CA SER A 223 -27.96 9.59 4.41
C SER A 223 -28.07 9.71 2.88
N THR A 224 -27.04 10.25 2.21
CA THR A 224 -26.98 10.33 0.74
C THR A 224 -26.43 9.08 0.07
N LEU A 225 -25.85 8.16 0.85
CA LEU A 225 -25.23 6.96 0.32
C LEU A 225 -26.29 5.92 -0.01
N ASP A 226 -26.28 5.50 -1.27
CA ASP A 226 -27.14 4.45 -1.80
C ASP A 226 -26.52 3.09 -1.46
N LEU A 227 -26.57 2.73 -0.18
CA LEU A 227 -26.05 1.47 0.32
C LEU A 227 -26.77 0.37 -0.47
N ASP A 228 -28.09 0.22 -0.36
CA ASP A 228 -28.93 -0.82 -1.02
C ASP A 228 -28.54 -1.24 -2.46
N HIS A 229 -28.16 -0.31 -3.33
CA HIS A 229 -27.80 -0.61 -4.71
C HIS A 229 -26.29 -0.56 -5.01
N ARG A 230 -25.46 -0.09 -4.08
CA ARG A 230 -24.01 0.14 -4.30
C ARG A 230 -23.15 -0.25 -3.09
N SER A 231 -23.41 -1.40 -2.45
CA SER A 231 -22.73 -1.86 -1.21
C SER A 231 -21.25 -1.78 -1.29
N TYR A 232 -20.72 -2.38 -2.36
CA TYR A 232 -19.30 -2.48 -2.54
C TYR A 232 -18.67 -1.10 -2.61
N ASN A 233 -19.25 -0.20 -3.39
CA ASN A 233 -18.72 1.15 -3.56
C ASN A 233 -18.85 1.98 -2.27
N VAL A 234 -20.00 1.91 -1.60
CA VAL A 234 -20.24 2.63 -0.33
C VAL A 234 -19.30 2.11 0.75
N GLY A 235 -19.20 0.79 0.92
CA GLY A 235 -18.28 0.14 1.85
C GLY A 235 -16.82 0.48 1.59
N SER A 236 -16.38 0.44 0.32
CA SER A 236 -15.02 0.82 -0.07
C SER A 236 -14.71 2.27 0.29
N VAL A 237 -15.59 3.21 -0.09
CA VAL A 237 -15.40 4.64 0.19
C VAL A 237 -15.37 4.91 1.69
N LEU A 238 -16.28 4.33 2.47
CA LEU A 238 -16.31 4.52 3.92
C LEU A 238 -15.13 3.85 4.62
N SER A 239 -14.72 2.65 4.19
CA SER A 239 -13.54 1.96 4.70
C SER A 239 -12.27 2.78 4.48
N GLU A 240 -12.13 3.42 3.32
CA GLU A 240 -11.00 4.29 2.98
C GLU A 240 -10.96 5.57 3.83
N GLN A 241 -12.05 5.91 4.52
CA GLN A 241 -12.17 7.11 5.35
C GLN A 241 -12.00 6.82 6.85
N ILE A 242 -11.95 5.55 7.27
CA ILE A 242 -11.93 5.14 8.69
C ILE A 242 -10.82 5.84 9.49
N SER A 243 -9.61 5.94 8.95
CA SER A 243 -8.49 6.60 9.66
C SER A 243 -8.78 8.07 9.91
N THR A 244 -9.36 8.76 8.93
CA THR A 244 -9.78 10.17 9.06
C THR A 244 -10.88 10.29 10.11
N LEU A 245 -11.90 9.42 10.08
CA LEU A 245 -12.98 9.44 11.06
C LEU A 245 -12.47 9.20 12.49
N LYS A 246 -11.52 8.29 12.68
CA LYS A 246 -10.87 8.05 13.99
C LYS A 246 -10.18 9.30 14.55
N THR A 247 -9.62 10.16 13.69
CA THR A 247 -9.01 11.42 14.14
C THR A 247 -10.03 12.50 14.51
N ARG A 248 -11.29 12.37 14.06
CA ARG A 248 -12.35 13.34 14.39
C ARG A 248 -12.95 13.09 15.77
N GLY A 249 -13.07 11.83 16.15
CA GLY A 249 -13.61 11.44 17.46
C GLY A 249 -14.40 10.12 17.38
N PRO A 250 -14.61 9.46 18.54
CA PRO A 250 -15.38 8.22 18.61
C PRO A 250 -16.81 8.37 18.05
N GLU A 251 -17.43 9.54 18.18
CA GLU A 251 -18.79 9.82 17.72
C GLU A 251 -18.97 9.68 16.21
N TYR A 252 -17.92 9.88 15.40
CA TYR A 252 -17.97 9.62 13.96
C TYR A 252 -17.96 8.12 13.66
N ILE A 253 -17.24 7.33 14.46
CA ILE A 253 -17.22 5.87 14.34
C ILE A 253 -18.56 5.28 14.79
N GLU A 254 -19.15 5.84 15.84
CA GLU A 254 -20.50 5.48 16.30
C GLU A 254 -21.55 5.78 15.22
N ALA A 255 -21.53 6.98 14.63
CA ALA A 255 -22.43 7.33 13.53
C ALA A 255 -22.29 6.41 12.31
N LEU A 256 -21.05 6.00 11.98
CA LEU A 256 -20.79 5.03 10.91
C LEU A 256 -21.36 3.64 11.27
N ALA A 257 -21.20 3.20 12.52
CA ALA A 257 -21.73 1.93 12.99
C ALA A 257 -23.27 1.93 12.97
N GLU A 258 -23.92 2.99 13.45
CA GLU A 258 -25.38 3.17 13.38
C GLU A 258 -25.90 3.13 11.93
N PHE A 259 -25.17 3.74 10.99
CA PHE A 259 -25.50 3.69 9.57
C PHE A 259 -25.45 2.27 9.03
N PHE A 260 -24.39 1.50 9.30
CA PHE A 260 -24.35 0.11 8.87
C PHE A 260 -25.42 -0.75 9.56
N ASP A 261 -25.59 -0.62 10.88
CA ASP A 261 -26.58 -1.40 11.64
C ASP A 261 -28.00 -1.21 11.08
N SER A 262 -28.38 0.04 10.78
CA SER A 262 -29.69 0.36 10.18
C SER A 262 -29.92 -0.19 8.77
N HIS A 263 -28.87 -0.63 8.07
CA HIS A 263 -28.94 -1.23 6.73
C HIS A 263 -28.58 -2.72 6.72
N GLN A 264 -28.25 -3.31 7.88
CA GLN A 264 -27.97 -4.73 7.96
C GLN A 264 -29.27 -5.51 7.84
N ARG A 265 -29.30 -6.51 6.95
CA ARG A 265 -30.46 -7.37 6.83
C ARG A 265 -30.57 -8.31 8.02
N GLU A 266 -31.73 -8.32 8.68
CA GLU A 266 -31.98 -9.19 9.84
C GLU A 266 -31.91 -10.69 9.50
N ASP A 267 -32.23 -11.08 8.26
CA ASP A 267 -32.38 -12.49 7.88
C ASP A 267 -31.05 -13.22 7.65
N ASN A 268 -30.01 -12.51 7.24
CA ASN A 268 -28.71 -13.11 6.89
C ASN A 268 -27.49 -12.29 7.35
N GLY A 269 -27.70 -11.13 7.97
CA GLY A 269 -26.63 -10.29 8.50
C GLY A 269 -25.75 -9.62 7.45
N ILE A 270 -26.15 -9.60 6.17
CA ILE A 270 -25.36 -8.93 5.12
C ILE A 270 -25.86 -7.50 4.89
N TRP A 271 -24.93 -6.60 4.60
CA TRP A 271 -25.20 -5.28 4.04
C TRP A 271 -25.32 -5.41 2.53
N HIS A 272 -26.45 -6.03 2.11
CA HIS A 272 -26.97 -6.29 0.75
C HIS A 272 -25.97 -6.70 -0.37
N GLU A 273 -26.29 -7.69 -1.20
CA GLU A 273 -27.08 -7.49 -2.43
C GLU A 273 -28.44 -8.22 -2.41
N LYS A 274 -29.41 -7.70 -3.17
CA LYS A 274 -30.58 -8.45 -3.63
C LYS A 274 -30.21 -9.32 -4.82
#